data_AF-A0A920TFL2-F1
#
_entry.id   AF-A0A920TFL2-F1
#
_cell.length_a   1.000
_cell.length_b   1.000
_cell.length_c   1.000
_cell.angle_alpha   90.00
_cell.angle_beta   90.00
_cell.angle_gamma   90.00
#
_symmetry.space_group_name_H-M   'P 1'
#
loop_
_entity.id
_entity.type
_entity.pdbx_description
1 polymer ?
#
loop_
_entity_poly.entity_id
_entity_poly.type
_entity_poly.pdbx_seq_one_letter_code
_entity_poly.pdbx_strand_id
1 'polypeptide(L)' 'MSIISDSLKRIKPSPTIAVTQKARELRAAGKDVIGLGAGEPDFDTPNNIKNAAIKAIKRGEPNIQQLMELQL' A
#
# COMPACT_ATOMS: atom_id res chain seq x y z
N MET A 1 -9.48 -26.62 -19.02
CA MET A 1 -9.54 -26.31 -17.57
C MET A 1 -9.11 -24.87 -17.36
N SER A 2 -9.85 -24.11 -16.55
CA SER A 2 -9.49 -22.73 -16.18
C SER A 2 -8.23 -22.76 -15.30
N ILE A 3 -7.28 -21.85 -15.54
CA ILE A 3 -6.09 -21.68 -14.69
C ILE A 3 -6.43 -21.07 -13.32
N ILE A 4 -7.63 -20.51 -13.19
CA ILE A 4 -8.11 -19.79 -12.00
C ILE A 4 -9.15 -20.59 -11.24
N SER A 5 -9.08 -20.55 -9.91
CA SER A 5 -9.96 -21.30 -9.01
C SER A 5 -11.40 -20.76 -9.03
N ASP A 6 -12.37 -21.66 -8.82
CA ASP A 6 -13.79 -21.28 -8.77
C ASP A 6 -14.14 -20.36 -7.61
N SER A 7 -13.31 -20.33 -6.55
CA SER A 7 -13.46 -19.42 -5.43
C SER A 7 -13.32 -17.95 -5.84
N LEU A 8 -12.51 -17.66 -6.86
CA LEU A 8 -12.33 -16.30 -7.37
C LEU A 8 -13.61 -15.73 -7.99
N LYS A 9 -14.46 -16.59 -8.57
CA LYS A 9 -15.73 -16.19 -9.21
C LYS A 9 -16.73 -15.58 -8.23
N ARG A 10 -16.58 -15.81 -6.92
CA ARG A 10 -17.46 -15.27 -5.87
C ARG A 10 -17.04 -13.89 -5.39
N ILE A 11 -15.83 -13.44 -5.72
CA ILE A 11 -15.31 -12.14 -5.28
C ILE A 11 -15.89 -11.07 -6.20
N LYS A 12 -16.68 -10.17 -5.64
CA LYS A 12 -17.19 -9.01 -6.39
C LYS A 12 -16.04 -8.01 -6.62
N PRO A 13 -15.95 -7.39 -7.81
CA PRO A 13 -15.01 -6.30 -8.03
C PRO A 13 -15.21 -5.21 -6.98
N SER A 14 -14.11 -4.73 -6.39
CA SER A 14 -14.19 -3.72 -5.34
C SER A 14 -14.65 -2.37 -5.90
N PRO A 15 -15.72 -1.76 -5.36
CA PRO A 15 -16.20 -0.46 -5.81
C PRO A 15 -15.16 0.65 -5.58
N THR A 16 -14.30 0.52 -4.56
CA THR A 16 -13.22 1.47 -4.27
C THR A 16 -12.14 1.48 -5.36
N ILE A 17 -11.87 0.34 -6.00
CA ILE A 17 -10.92 0.25 -7.11
C ILE A 17 -11.45 0.99 -8.33
N ALA A 18 -12.74 0.82 -8.66
CA ALA A 18 -13.37 1.47 -9.80
C ALA A 18 -13.35 3.01 -9.67
N VAL A 19 -13.66 3.53 -8.49
CA VAL A 19 -13.60 4.98 -8.22
C VAL A 19 -12.16 5.50 -8.29
N THR A 20 -11.20 4.78 -7.71
CA THR A 20 -9.78 5.16 -7.75
C THR A 20 -9.25 5.18 -9.19
N GLN A 21 -9.64 4.21 -10.02
CA GLN A 21 -9.23 4.14 -11.42
C GLN A 21 -9.78 5.31 -12.23
N LYS A 22 -11.08 5.63 -12.07
CA LYS A 22 -11.70 6.79 -12.73
C LYS A 22 -11.07 8.12 -12.29
N ALA A 23 -10.72 8.27 -11.01
CA ALA A 23 -10.01 9.45 -10.51
C ALA A 23 -8.60 9.58 -11.14
N ARG A 24 -7.88 8.47 -11.32
CA ARG A 24 -6.57 8.46 -12.01
C ARG A 24 -6.69 8.82 -13.48
N GLU A 25 -7.70 8.30 -14.18
CA GLU A 25 -7.97 8.63 -15.59
C GLU A 25 -8.28 10.11 -15.78
N LEU A 26 -9.11 10.70 -14.90
CA LEU A 26 -9.44 12.13 -14.95
C LEU A 26 -8.21 13.01 -14.69
N ARG A 27 -7.34 12.63 -13.74
CA ARG A 27 -6.04 13.31 -13.53
C ARG A 27 -5.14 13.22 -14.76
N ALA A 28 -5.06 12.04 -15.39
CA ALA A 28 -4.27 11.84 -16.61
C ALA A 28 -4.81 12.66 -17.80
N ALA A 29 -6.12 12.87 -17.85
CA ALA A 29 -6.77 13.75 -18.82
C ALA A 29 -6.62 15.26 -18.51
N GLY A 30 -5.78 15.63 -17.52
CA GLY A 30 -5.49 17.01 -17.15
C GLY A 30 -6.60 17.70 -16.36
N LYS A 31 -7.55 16.94 -15.78
CA LYS A 31 -8.55 17.49 -14.87
C LYS A 31 -7.97 17.59 -13.45
N ASP A 32 -8.28 18.69 -12.78
CA ASP A 32 -7.96 18.86 -11.37
C ASP A 32 -8.89 17.98 -10.52
N VAL A 33 -8.32 16.98 -9.83
CA VAL A 33 -9.07 15.98 -9.06
C VAL A 33 -8.48 15.89 -7.66
N ILE A 34 -9.26 16.32 -6.67
CA ILE A 34 -8.91 16.23 -5.25
C ILE A 34 -9.36 14.85 -4.73
N GLY A 35 -8.41 14.03 -4.30
CA GLY A 35 -8.65 12.66 -3.87
C GLY A 35 -8.96 12.59 -2.38
N LEU A 36 -10.22 12.78 -2.00
CA LEU A 36 -10.69 12.70 -0.60
C LEU A 36 -10.95 11.25 -0.11
N GLY A 37 -10.49 10.25 -0.86
CA GLY A 37 -10.73 8.83 -0.59
C GLY A 37 -9.52 8.06 -0.06
N ALA A 38 -8.39 8.74 0.17
CA ALA A 38 -7.23 8.10 0.79
C ALA A 38 -7.55 7.81 2.26
N GLY A 39 -7.59 6.53 2.63
CA GLY A 39 -7.76 6.10 4.02
C GLY A 39 -6.46 6.11 4.83
N GLU A 40 -5.36 6.55 4.20
CA GLU A 40 -4.04 6.65 4.81
C GLU A 40 -3.72 8.11 5.13
N PRO A 41 -3.06 8.39 6.27
CA PRO A 41 -2.67 9.75 6.63
C PRO A 41 -1.70 10.33 5.59
N ASP A 42 -1.89 11.60 5.22
CA ASP A 42 -1.01 12.34 4.28
C ASP A 42 0.32 12.78 4.93
N PHE A 43 0.73 12.13 6.02
CA PHE A 43 1.97 12.43 6.71
C PHE A 43 3.06 11.50 6.19
N ASP A 44 4.21 12.08 5.88
CA ASP A 44 5.39 11.30 5.58
C ASP A 44 5.78 10.43 6.80
N THR A 45 6.39 9.27 6.53
CA THR A 45 6.83 8.37 7.59
C THR A 45 7.87 9.09 8.46
N PRO A 46 7.69 9.12 9.81
CA PRO A 46 8.64 9.74 10.72
C PRO A 46 10.11 9.30 10.55
N ASN A 47 11.04 10.24 10.74
CA ASN A 47 12.48 9.99 10.51
C ASN A 47 13.07 8.88 11.40
N ASN A 48 12.57 8.71 12.62
CA ASN A 48 12.98 7.61 13.50
C ASN A 48 12.66 6.23 12.89
N ILE A 49 11.49 6.09 12.25
CA ILE A 49 11.05 4.85 11.59
C ILE A 49 11.90 4.60 10.33
N LYS A 50 12.11 5.64 9.51
CA LYS A 50 12.98 5.56 8.32
C LYS A 50 14.41 5.14 8.69
N ASN A 51 14.97 5.71 9.75
CA ASN A 51 16.32 5.39 10.21
C ASN A 51 16.42 3.96 10.75
N ALA A 52 15.39 3.46 11.45
CA ALA A 52 15.34 2.07 11.89
C ALA A 52 15.30 1.09 10.71
N ALA A 53 14.48 1.38 9.69
CA ALA A 53 14.40 0.58 8.47
C ALA A 53 15.74 0.56 7.70
N ILE A 54 16.41 1.71 7.56
CA ILE A 54 17.73 1.80 6.93
C ILE A 54 18.77 0.97 7.70
N LYS A 55 18.74 1.02 9.04
CA LYS A 55 19.62 0.20 9.88
C LYS A 55 19.36 -1.29 9.69
N ALA A 56 18.10 -1.72 9.66
CA ALA A 56 17.73 -3.11 9.42
C ALA A 56 18.24 -3.63 8.07
N ILE A 57 18.03 -2.85 7.01
CA ILE A 57 18.53 -3.16 5.65
C ILE A 57 20.06 -3.28 5.66
N LYS A 58 20.77 -2.33 6.29
CA LYS A 58 22.24 -2.33 6.37
C LYS A 58 22.80 -3.48 7.20
N ARG A 59 22.07 -3.95 8.22
CA ARG A 59 22.46 -5.11 9.03
C ARG A 59 22.22 -6.45 8.31
N GLY A 60 21.56 -6.42 7.15
CA GLY A 60 21.25 -7.63 6.38
C GLY A 60 20.28 -8.56 7.12
N GLU A 61 19.46 -8.02 8.03
CA GLU A 61 18.48 -8.81 8.78
C GLU A 61 17.37 -9.28 7.82
N PRO A 62 17.25 -10.59 7.54
CA PRO A 62 16.29 -11.09 6.56
C PRO A 62 14.86 -11.18 7.13
N ASN A 63 14.68 -11.02 8.45
CA ASN A 63 13.44 -11.34 9.15
C ASN A 63 12.95 -10.19 10.04
N ILE A 64 11.73 -9.73 9.76
CA ILE A 64 11.04 -8.64 10.48
C ILE A 64 10.80 -8.98 11.97
N GLN A 65 10.74 -10.27 12.34
CA GLN A 65 10.56 -10.72 13.73
C GLN A 65 11.67 -10.26 14.68
N GLN A 66 12.93 -10.19 14.26
CA GLN A 66 14.05 -9.85 15.15
C GLN A 66 14.13 -8.35 15.49
N LEU A 67 13.50 -7.48 14.68
CA LEU A 67 13.46 -6.04 14.94
C LEU A 67 12.54 -5.67 16.11
N MET A 68 11.52 -6.50 16.41
CA MET A 68 10.59 -6.24 17.51
C MET A 68 11.21 -6.53 18.89
N GLU A 69 12.25 -7.36 18.96
CA GLU A 69 12.92 -7.71 20.22
C GLU A 69 13.93 -6.64 20.68
N LEU A 70 14.33 -5.71 19.80
CA LEU A 70 15.32 -4.66 20.08
C LEU A 70 14.73 -3.37 20.69
N GLN A 71 13.47 -3.39 21.14
CA GLN A 71 12.82 -2.24 21.81
C GLN A 71 12.23 -2.57 23.20
N LEU A 72 12.71 -3.61 23.87
CA LEU A 72 12.57 -3.79 25.33
C LEU A 72 13.90 -3.50 26.02
#